data_AF-A0A1V5BDI7-F1
#
_entry.id   AF-A0A1V5BDI7-F1
#
_cell.length_a   1.000
_cell.length_b   1.000
_cell.length_c   1.000
_cell.angle_alpha   90.00
_cell.angle_beta   90.00
_cell.angle_gamma   90.00
#
_symmetry.space_group_name_H-M   'P 1'
#
loop_
_entity.id
_entity.type
_entity.pdbx_description
1 polymer ?
#
loop_
_entity_poly.entity_id
_entity_poly.type
_entity_poly.pdbx_seq_one_letter_code
_entity_poly.pdbx_strand_id
1 'polypeptide(L)' 'MKNMTEQNRRYVMKEIGRLLSEIWRIKGLAEQEYGPQHPITKKLAGMHEEAQMLLKKK' A
#
# COMPACT_ATOMS: atom_id res chain seq x y z
N MET A 1 -5.72 -20.05 22.83
CA MET A 1 -5.27 -20.13 21.41
C MET A 1 -5.94 -18.98 20.66
N LYS A 2 -5.21 -18.19 19.85
CA LYS A 2 -5.88 -17.19 19.00
C LYS A 2 -6.69 -17.94 17.94
N ASN A 3 -7.98 -17.63 17.80
CA ASN A 3 -8.80 -18.22 16.73
C ASN A 3 -8.17 -17.87 15.37
N MET A 4 -8.21 -18.82 14.43
CA MET A 4 -7.65 -18.68 13.07
C MET A 4 -7.98 -17.32 12.42
N THR A 5 -9.20 -16.82 12.63
CA THR A 5 -9.67 -15.51 12.15
C THR A 5 -8.86 -14.33 12.66
N GLU A 6 -8.43 -14.33 13.92
CA GLU A 6 -7.65 -13.26 14.52
C GLU A 6 -6.18 -13.30 14.04
N GLN A 7 -5.64 -14.50 13.83
CA GLN A 7 -4.32 -14.67 13.24
C GLN A 7 -4.31 -14.22 11.77
N ASN A 8 -5.34 -14.61 11.00
CA ASN A 8 -5.51 -14.18 9.61
C ASN A 8 -5.67 -12.66 9.51
N ARG A 9 -6.48 -12.03 10.37
CA ARG A 9 -6.65 -10.58 10.40
C ARG A 9 -5.32 -9.85 10.64
N ARG A 10 -4.52 -10.31 11.61
CA ARG A 10 -3.19 -9.73 11.90
C ARG A 10 -2.23 -9.91 10.75
N TYR A 11 -2.23 -11.08 10.12
CA TYR A 11 -1.41 -11.34 8.95
C TYR A 11 -1.78 -10.41 7.79
N VAL A 12 -3.06 -10.28 7.47
CA VAL A 12 -3.55 -9.37 6.41
C VAL A 12 -3.14 -7.93 6.70
N MET A 13 -3.31 -7.42 7.93
CA MET A 13 -2.85 -6.06 8.28
C MET A 13 -1.35 -5.86 8.10
N LYS A 14 -0.54 -6.87 8.45
CA LYS A 14 0.91 -6.84 8.27
C LYS A 14 1.29 -6.77 6.78
N GLU A 15 0.68 -7.60 5.94
CA GLU A 15 0.99 -7.62 4.50
C GLU A 15 0.48 -6.35 3.80
N ILE A 16 -0.65 -5.76 4.21
CA ILE A 16 -1.07 -4.45 3.69
C ILE A 16 -0.05 -3.36 4.06
N GLY A 17 0.51 -3.39 5.28
CA GLY A 17 1.57 -2.46 5.67
C GLY A 17 2.83 -2.59 4.81
N ARG A 18 3.21 -3.81 4.43
CA ARG A 18 4.31 -4.07 3.50
C ARG A 18 4.00 -3.54 2.10
N LEU A 19 2.82 -3.87 1.57
CA LEU A 19 2.36 -3.41 0.27
C LEU A 19 2.40 -1.87 0.16
N LEU A 20 1.92 -1.16 1.19
CA LEU A 20 1.98 0.31 1.23
C LEU A 20 3.42 0.83 1.14
N SER A 21 4.35 0.23 1.91
CA SER A 21 5.77 0.60 1.86
C SER A 21 6.39 0.34 0.48
N GLU A 22 6.05 -0.78 -0.16
CA GLU A 22 6.54 -1.12 -1.49
C GLU A 22 6.00 -0.18 -2.57
N ILE A 23 4.69 0.12 -2.56
CA ILE A 23 4.08 1.10 -3.46
C ILE A 23 4.76 2.46 -3.32
N TRP A 24 5.00 2.91 -2.08
CA TRP A 24 5.65 4.20 -1.83
C TRP A 24 7.09 4.24 -2.37
N ARG A 25 7.85 3.15 -2.16
CA ARG A 25 9.21 3.03 -2.68
C ARG A 25 9.24 3.05 -4.21
N ILE A 26 8.37 2.26 -4.86
CA ILE A 26 8.28 2.21 -6.33
C ILE A 26 7.83 3.55 -6.89
N LYS A 27 6.86 4.23 -6.23
CA LYS A 27 6.45 5.60 -6.62
C LYS A 27 7.64 6.55 -6.62
N GLY A 28 8.46 6.53 -5.56
CA GLY A 28 9.63 7.40 -5.48
C GLY A 28 10.62 7.18 -6.62
N LEU A 29 10.88 5.92 -6.99
CA LEU A 29 11.72 5.58 -8.15
C LEU A 29 11.08 6.02 -9.47
N ALA A 30 9.78 5.79 -9.64
CA ALA A 30 9.05 6.21 -10.83
C ALA A 30 9.00 7.73 -10.99
N GLU A 31 8.92 8.47 -9.89
CA GLU A 31 8.95 9.92 -9.87
C GLU A 31 10.32 10.47 -10.26
N GLN A 32 11.41 9.82 -9.83
CA GLN A 32 12.77 10.17 -10.24
C GLN A 32 13.01 9.90 -11.73
N GLU A 33 12.53 8.77 -12.24
CA GLU A 33 12.77 8.33 -13.63
C GLU A 33 11.86 9.05 -14.64
N TYR A 34 10.56 9.15 -14.34
CA TYR A 34 9.54 9.59 -15.28
C TYR A 34 8.87 10.92 -14.91
N GLY A 35 9.11 11.42 -13.69
CA GLY A 35 8.48 12.61 -13.16
C GLY A 35 7.14 12.35 -12.45
N PRO A 36 6.66 13.34 -11.67
CA PRO A 36 5.44 13.22 -10.86
C PRO A 36 4.16 13.15 -11.69
N GLN A 37 4.19 13.71 -12.91
CA GLN A 37 3.01 13.77 -13.78
C GLN A 37 2.78 12.49 -14.60
N HIS A 38 3.76 11.60 -14.66
CA HIS A 38 3.70 10.39 -15.46
C HIS A 38 2.56 9.47 -14.98
N PRO A 39 1.83 8.79 -15.89
CA PRO A 39 0.70 7.95 -15.52
C PRO A 39 1.03 6.89 -14.46
N ILE A 40 2.21 6.28 -14.52
CA ILE A 40 2.61 5.26 -13.55
C ILE A 40 2.79 5.84 -12.14
N THR A 41 3.40 7.03 -12.03
CA THR A 41 3.63 7.72 -10.76
C THR A 41 2.30 8.12 -10.12
N LYS A 42 1.36 8.65 -10.91
CA LYS A 42 -0.01 8.95 -10.46
C LYS A 42 -0.77 7.69 -10.02
N LYS A 43 -0.65 6.59 -10.78
CA LYS A 43 -1.32 5.33 -10.42
C LYS A 43 -0.81 4.76 -9.10
N LEU A 44 0.50 4.78 -8.88
CA LEU A 44 1.11 4.32 -7.63
C LEU A 44 0.70 5.18 -6.44
N ALA A 45 0.61 6.51 -6.61
CA ALA A 45 0.08 7.40 -5.57
C ALA A 45 -1.37 7.04 -5.20
N GLY A 46 -2.25 6.87 -6.20
CA GLY A 46 -3.65 6.48 -5.95
C GLY A 46 -3.79 5.10 -5.28
N MET A 47 -3.00 4.10 -5.70
CA MET A 47 -3.00 2.78 -5.06
C MET A 47 -2.58 2.85 -3.58
N HIS A 48 -1.60 3.69 -3.24
CA HIS A 48 -1.20 3.90 -1.85
C HIS A 48 -2.34 4.52 -1.03
N GLU A 49 -3.00 5.54 -1.56
CA GLU A 49 -4.14 6.21 -0.90
C GLU A 49 -5.33 5.25 -0.69
N GLU A 50 -5.71 4.48 -1.72
CA GLU A 50 -6.77 3.48 -1.65
C GLU A 50 -6.50 2.42 -0.57
N ALA A 51 -5.31 1.82 -0.58
CA ALA A 51 -4.92 0.83 0.41
C ALA A 51 -4.86 1.43 1.83
N GLN A 52 -4.42 2.68 1.98
CA GLN A 52 -4.42 3.36 3.27
C GLN A 52 -5.84 3.65 3.78
N MET A 53 -6.77 4.02 2.90
CA MET A 53 -8.18 4.23 3.26
C MET A 53 -8.84 2.93 3.74
N LEU A 54 -8.54 1.80 3.09
CA LEU A 54 -9.08 0.49 3.49
C LEU A 54 -8.64 0.07 4.89
N LEU A 55 -7.45 0.48 5.35
CA LEU A 55 -7.02 0.27 6.74
C LEU A 55 -7.72 1.21 7.74
N LYS A 56 -8.15 2.39 7.31
CA LYS A 56 -8.80 3.39 8.16
C LYS A 56 -10.29 3.13 8.37
N LYS A 57 -10.97 2.47 7.42
CA LYS A 57 -12.35 2.02 7.58
C LYS A 57 -12.38 0.85 8.58
N LYS A 58 -12.58 1.18 9.86
CA LYS A 58 -12.97 0.24 10.91
C LYS A 58 -14.45 -0.10 10.83
#